data_AF-A0A6J4HFC7-F1
#
_entry.id   AF-A0A6J4HFC7-F1
#
_cell.length_a   1.000
_cell.length_b   1.000
_cell.length_c   1.000
_cell.angle_alpha   90.00
_cell.angle_beta   90.00
_cell.angle_gamma   90.00
#
_symmetry.space_group_name_H-M   'P 1'
#
loop_
_entity.id
_entity.type
_entity.pdbx_description
1 polymer ?
#
loop_
_entity_poly.entity_id
_entity_poly.type
_entity_poly.pdbx_seq_one_letter_code
_entity_poly.pdbx_strand_id
1 'polypeptide(L)'
;MLPPWLAQRFPADNPAAALLNLLHLAGFAVTATTVREAVAAHPSYPAVSFAALGDILTGWGLDSLPLRIGPEELAHVRLPALVLLADDGGTYGVVYEATATTVRYLHPRTGWHNDSLAQFAARWPGAALLVDPGDVHEEPDYARKREAETVRRRLDAAQRKVELVPGLLSADECDYLLGLAAPRFAPSAVIGADGVRTHAGRTSHTAKLFLPGEARLEAVCDRLAGRLGVPVRYCEYFQCVRYEAGQFYGEHLDTLDEGTPPGADEVARRGQRALTVLVYLNEDFEGGETHFPRLDRKVTPQRGAGLLFYLLDRHGKPDPDARHAGLPVFSGTKYALNVWVRTRPFREE
;
A
#
# COMPACT_ATOMS: atom_id res chain seq x y z
N MET A 1 22.60 15.75 9.28
CA MET A 1 22.13 14.35 9.42
C MET A 1 21.26 14.04 8.21
N LEU A 2 21.51 12.96 7.48
CA LEU A 2 20.77 12.65 6.24
C LEU A 2 19.33 12.22 6.57
N PRO A 3 18.33 12.55 5.72
CA PRO A 3 16.96 12.11 5.95
C PRO A 3 16.83 10.57 5.87
N PRO A 4 16.02 9.92 6.74
CA PRO A 4 15.83 8.46 6.73
C PRO A 4 15.29 7.88 5.42
N TRP A 5 14.62 8.70 4.59
CA TRP A 5 14.06 8.27 3.30
C TRP A 5 15.11 8.11 2.19
N LEU A 6 16.33 8.58 2.43
CA LEU A 6 17.43 8.59 1.48
C LEU A 6 18.18 7.26 1.37
N ALA A 7 17.87 6.29 2.24
CA ALA A 7 18.42 4.94 2.23
C ALA A 7 17.60 4.02 1.32
N GLN A 8 17.65 4.27 0.01
CA GLN A 8 17.01 3.40 -0.97
C GLN A 8 17.88 2.16 -1.24
N ARG A 9 17.51 1.01 -0.64
CA ARG A 9 17.87 -0.33 -1.14
C ARG A 9 17.07 -0.62 -2.42
N PHE A 10 17.54 -0.17 -3.57
CA PHE A 10 16.85 -0.36 -4.86
C PHE A 10 17.75 -1.14 -5.82
N PRO A 11 17.61 -2.48 -5.91
CA PRO A 11 18.48 -3.28 -6.77
C PRO A 11 18.09 -3.30 -8.26
N ALA A 12 16.97 -2.71 -8.71
CA ALA A 12 16.43 -3.01 -10.05
C ALA A 12 15.95 -1.83 -10.95
N ASP A 13 15.63 -0.63 -10.44
CA ASP A 13 15.11 0.47 -11.27
C ASP A 13 16.09 1.67 -11.32
N ASN A 14 17.12 1.56 -12.16
CA ASN A 14 18.23 2.52 -12.27
C ASN A 14 17.77 3.98 -12.58
N PRO A 15 16.96 4.24 -13.65
CA PRO A 15 16.51 5.61 -13.95
C PRO A 15 15.46 6.16 -12.97
N ALA A 16 14.50 5.35 -12.54
CA ALA A 16 13.42 5.83 -11.66
C ALA A 16 13.91 6.17 -10.25
N ALA A 17 14.79 5.34 -9.68
CA ALA A 17 15.37 5.64 -8.37
C ALA A 17 16.24 6.90 -8.41
N ALA A 18 17.06 7.06 -9.46
CA ALA A 18 17.91 8.24 -9.60
C ALA A 18 17.11 9.52 -9.84
N LEU A 19 16.06 9.48 -10.68
CA LEU A 19 15.15 10.60 -10.90
C LEU A 19 14.39 10.99 -9.61
N LEU A 20 13.90 10.00 -8.85
CA LEU A 20 13.23 10.25 -7.57
C LEU A 20 14.15 10.96 -6.57
N ASN A 21 15.39 10.47 -6.44
CA ASN A 21 16.38 11.07 -5.54
C ASN A 21 16.76 12.50 -5.98
N LEU A 22 16.93 12.73 -7.29
CA LEU A 22 17.17 14.06 -7.85
C LEU A 22 16.06 15.03 -7.45
N LEU A 23 14.81 14.66 -7.66
CA LEU A 23 13.65 15.51 -7.39
C LEU A 23 13.52 15.83 -5.91
N HIS A 24 13.67 14.84 -5.02
CA HIS A 24 13.61 15.11 -3.59
C HIS A 24 14.78 15.99 -3.11
N LEU A 25 15.98 15.82 -3.66
CA LEU A 25 17.13 16.68 -3.34
C LEU A 25 16.97 18.09 -3.90
N ALA A 26 16.27 18.24 -5.04
CA ALA A 26 15.91 19.53 -5.62
C ALA A 26 14.73 20.21 -4.89
N GLY A 27 14.16 19.58 -3.87
CA GLY A 27 13.04 20.13 -3.11
C GLY A 27 11.66 19.92 -3.75
N PHE A 28 11.55 19.06 -4.77
CA PHE A 28 10.29 18.70 -5.40
C PHE A 28 9.68 17.44 -4.75
N ALA A 29 8.50 17.58 -4.15
CA ALA A 29 7.81 16.49 -3.49
C ALA A 29 7.04 15.63 -4.50
N VAL A 30 7.55 14.40 -4.72
CA VAL A 30 6.95 13.41 -5.63
C VAL A 30 6.97 12.03 -4.99
N THR A 31 5.99 11.20 -5.30
CA THR A 31 5.91 9.82 -4.84
C THR A 31 6.78 8.88 -5.69
N ALA A 32 7.29 7.81 -5.08
CA ALA A 32 8.07 6.82 -5.82
C ALA A 32 7.21 6.11 -6.90
N THR A 33 5.91 6.01 -6.64
CA THR A 33 4.91 5.47 -7.56
C THR A 33 4.84 6.28 -8.85
N THR A 34 4.61 7.59 -8.75
CA THR A 34 4.54 8.48 -9.92
C THR A 34 5.80 8.39 -10.76
N VAL A 35 6.96 8.44 -10.12
CA VAL A 35 8.24 8.37 -10.85
C VAL A 35 8.41 7.03 -11.56
N ARG A 36 8.14 5.91 -10.88
CA ARG A 36 8.24 4.57 -11.47
C ARG A 36 7.29 4.38 -12.65
N GLU A 37 6.03 4.79 -12.50
CA GLU A 37 5.02 4.64 -13.55
C GLU A 37 5.35 5.51 -14.76
N ALA A 38 5.78 6.76 -14.56
CA ALA A 38 6.17 7.63 -15.68
C ALA A 38 7.39 7.09 -16.43
N VAL A 39 8.41 6.61 -15.72
CA VAL A 39 9.61 6.02 -16.33
C VAL A 39 9.26 4.72 -17.07
N ALA A 40 8.43 3.86 -16.49
CA ALA A 40 8.03 2.59 -17.11
C ALA A 40 7.06 2.78 -18.31
N ALA A 41 6.24 3.84 -18.29
CA ALA A 41 5.31 4.16 -19.37
C ALA A 41 5.99 4.87 -20.55
N HIS A 42 7.21 5.39 -20.38
CA HIS A 42 7.90 6.09 -21.44
C HIS A 42 8.25 5.15 -22.61
N PRO A 43 8.05 5.53 -23.89
CA PRO A 43 8.29 4.66 -25.04
C PRO A 43 9.71 4.11 -25.17
N SER A 44 10.69 4.77 -24.56
CA SER A 44 12.09 4.36 -24.58
C SER A 44 12.46 3.37 -23.47
N TYR A 45 11.55 3.02 -22.57
CA TYR A 45 11.83 2.07 -21.49
C TYR A 45 12.19 0.68 -22.07
N PRO A 46 13.23 -0.02 -21.56
CA PRO A 46 14.02 0.27 -20.36
C PRO A 46 15.24 1.19 -20.56
N ALA A 47 15.56 1.57 -21.80
CA ALA A 47 16.70 2.41 -22.15
C ALA A 47 16.34 3.91 -22.10
N VAL A 48 15.97 4.40 -20.91
CA VAL A 48 15.57 5.80 -20.70
C VAL A 48 16.80 6.70 -20.71
N SER A 49 16.86 7.69 -21.62
CA SER A 49 17.95 8.67 -21.78
C SER A 49 17.65 9.98 -21.04
N PHE A 50 18.60 10.92 -20.98
CA PHE A 50 18.33 12.27 -20.42
C PHE A 50 17.24 13.03 -21.18
N ALA A 51 17.13 12.85 -22.50
CA ALA A 51 16.04 13.45 -23.27
C ALA A 51 14.68 12.90 -22.81
N ALA A 52 14.57 11.57 -22.68
CA ALA A 52 13.36 10.92 -22.18
C ALA A 52 13.02 11.33 -20.73
N LEU A 53 14.02 11.48 -19.87
CA LEU A 53 13.81 12.00 -18.51
C LEU A 53 13.38 13.48 -18.52
N GLY A 54 13.92 14.28 -19.43
CA GLY A 54 13.49 15.66 -19.65
C GLY A 54 12.04 15.77 -20.15
N ASP A 55 11.62 14.87 -21.03
CA ASP A 55 10.23 14.79 -21.50
C ASP A 55 9.26 14.47 -20.34
N ILE A 56 9.64 13.52 -19.46
CA ILE A 56 8.87 13.19 -18.24
C ILE A 56 8.76 14.41 -17.32
N LEU A 57 9.87 15.10 -17.07
CA LEU A 57 9.94 16.30 -16.22
C LEU A 57 9.09 17.44 -16.79
N THR A 58 9.15 17.66 -18.10
CA THR A 58 8.32 18.64 -18.82
C THR A 58 6.83 18.32 -18.65
N GLY A 59 6.47 17.04 -18.69
CA GLY A 59 5.10 16.58 -18.41
C GLY A 59 4.61 16.91 -16.99
N TRP A 60 5.51 17.19 -16.05
CA TRP A 60 5.20 17.64 -14.68
C TRP A 60 5.37 19.16 -14.49
N GLY A 61 5.67 19.90 -15.57
CA GLY A 61 5.91 21.34 -15.51
C GLY A 61 7.26 21.71 -14.90
N LEU A 62 8.23 20.79 -14.91
CA LEU A 62 9.57 21.02 -14.40
C LEU A 62 10.53 21.28 -15.56
N ASP A 63 11.30 22.35 -15.44
CA ASP A 63 12.35 22.65 -16.40
C ASP A 63 13.54 21.73 -16.17
N SER A 64 14.13 21.27 -17.27
CA SER A 64 15.34 20.45 -17.22
C SER A 64 16.32 20.86 -18.31
N LEU A 65 17.60 20.77 -17.98
CA LEU A 65 18.68 21.19 -18.87
C LEU A 65 19.73 20.08 -18.98
N PRO A 66 19.77 19.35 -20.12
CA PRO A 66 20.86 18.43 -20.39
C PRO A 66 22.13 19.22 -20.73
N LEU A 67 23.24 18.86 -20.09
CA LEU A 67 24.54 19.52 -20.24
C LEU A 67 25.63 18.50 -20.58
N ARG A 68 26.62 18.98 -21.35
CA ARG A 68 27.92 18.31 -21.52
C ARG A 68 29.00 19.24 -20.99
N ILE A 69 29.57 18.90 -19.84
CA ILE A 69 30.52 19.74 -19.09
C ILE A 69 31.72 18.91 -18.61
N GLY A 70 32.84 19.58 -18.38
CA GLY A 70 34.03 18.99 -17.79
C GLY A 70 33.97 18.88 -16.25
N PRO A 71 34.89 18.13 -15.62
CA PRO A 71 35.00 18.00 -14.17
C PRO A 71 35.10 19.34 -13.42
N GLU A 72 35.91 20.27 -13.92
CA GLU A 72 36.12 21.57 -13.28
C GLU A 72 34.87 22.48 -13.35
N GLU A 73 34.04 22.31 -14.38
CA GLU A 73 32.80 23.06 -14.55
C GLU A 73 31.68 22.55 -13.62
N LEU A 74 31.77 21.30 -13.13
CA LEU A 74 30.77 20.70 -12.25
C LEU A 74 30.60 21.48 -10.93
N ALA A 75 31.65 22.11 -10.43
CA ALA A 75 31.59 22.95 -9.23
C ALA A 75 30.85 24.29 -9.45
N HIS A 76 30.57 24.65 -10.71
CA HIS A 76 29.98 25.94 -11.09
C HIS A 76 28.52 25.82 -11.55
N VAL A 77 27.97 24.61 -11.65
CA VAL A 77 26.56 24.39 -11.99
C VAL A 77 25.68 24.36 -10.75
N ARG A 78 24.38 24.66 -10.93
CA ARG A 78 23.38 24.56 -9.86
C ARG A 78 23.06 23.08 -9.59
N LEU A 79 23.60 22.55 -8.51
CA LEU A 79 23.31 21.19 -8.02
C LEU A 79 22.02 21.16 -7.17
N PRO A 80 21.33 20.00 -7.05
CA PRO A 80 21.74 18.67 -7.49
C PRO A 80 21.61 18.43 -9.00
N ALA A 81 22.40 17.49 -9.52
CA ALA A 81 22.39 17.10 -10.93
C ALA A 81 22.34 15.58 -11.08
N LEU A 82 21.55 15.10 -12.04
CA LEU A 82 21.60 13.70 -12.46
C LEU A 82 22.77 13.51 -13.40
N VAL A 83 23.57 12.47 -13.22
CA VAL A 83 24.75 12.16 -14.04
C VAL A 83 24.66 10.74 -14.57
N LEU A 84 25.30 10.48 -15.71
CA LEU A 84 25.47 9.14 -16.23
C LEU A 84 26.91 8.68 -15.98
N LEU A 85 27.10 7.76 -15.04
CA LEU A 85 28.39 7.14 -14.75
C LEU A 85 28.64 5.99 -15.74
N ALA A 86 29.90 5.83 -16.16
CA ALA A 86 30.35 4.78 -17.07
C ALA A 86 30.43 3.38 -16.41
N ASP A 87 30.08 3.28 -15.14
CA ASP A 87 30.11 2.03 -14.36
C ASP A 87 29.03 1.03 -14.84
N ASP A 88 29.41 -0.26 -14.93
CA ASP A 88 28.55 -1.41 -15.26
C ASP A 88 27.60 -1.21 -16.47
N GLY A 89 28.07 -0.58 -17.54
CA GLY A 89 27.28 -0.36 -18.76
C GLY A 89 26.37 0.87 -18.75
N GLY A 90 26.54 1.77 -17.77
CA GLY A 90 25.80 3.04 -17.67
C GLY A 90 24.89 3.07 -16.46
N THR A 91 25.25 3.87 -15.46
CA THR A 91 24.49 3.99 -14.21
C THR A 91 24.14 5.44 -13.91
N TYR A 92 22.87 5.71 -13.61
CA TYR A 92 22.47 7.05 -13.20
C TYR A 92 22.89 7.30 -11.75
N GLY A 93 23.57 8.41 -11.50
CA GLY A 93 23.90 8.88 -10.14
C GLY A 93 23.36 10.30 -9.93
N VAL A 94 23.27 10.73 -8.66
CA VAL A 94 22.87 12.11 -8.35
C VAL A 94 24.02 12.81 -7.64
N VAL A 95 24.62 13.80 -8.31
CA VAL A 95 25.62 14.69 -7.70
C VAL A 95 24.89 15.70 -6.84
N TYR A 96 25.26 15.76 -5.57
CA TYR A 96 24.67 16.65 -4.58
C TYR A 96 25.53 17.89 -4.35
N GLU A 97 26.84 17.70 -4.30
CA GLU A 97 27.81 18.76 -4.01
C GLU A 97 29.09 18.49 -4.80
N ALA A 98 29.66 19.53 -5.40
CA ALA A 98 30.94 19.46 -6.09
C ALA A 98 31.78 20.68 -5.72
N THR A 99 33.05 20.44 -5.40
CA THR A 99 34.06 21.45 -5.14
C THR A 99 35.19 21.31 -6.15
N ALA A 100 36.19 22.19 -6.09
CA ALA A 100 37.39 22.07 -6.91
C ALA A 100 38.18 20.76 -6.68
N THR A 101 37.93 20.03 -5.58
CA THR A 101 38.71 18.84 -5.20
C THR A 101 37.89 17.59 -4.93
N THR A 102 36.60 17.73 -4.60
CA THR A 102 35.74 16.62 -4.17
C THR A 102 34.37 16.67 -4.84
N VAL A 103 33.77 15.49 -5.01
CA VAL A 103 32.40 15.33 -5.51
C VAL A 103 31.66 14.39 -4.58
N ARG A 104 30.54 14.87 -4.03
CA ARG A 104 29.63 14.09 -3.20
C ARG A 104 28.41 13.70 -3.99
N TYR A 105 28.19 12.41 -4.17
CA TYR A 105 27.12 11.90 -5.02
C TYR A 105 26.50 10.63 -4.46
N LEU A 106 25.25 10.38 -4.86
CA LEU A 106 24.51 9.17 -4.54
C LEU A 106 24.56 8.22 -5.72
N HIS A 107 25.19 7.07 -5.53
CA HIS A 107 25.14 5.94 -6.45
C HIS A 107 23.96 5.03 -6.08
N PRO A 108 23.10 4.61 -7.02
CA PRO A 108 21.87 3.89 -6.72
C PRO A 108 22.11 2.52 -6.08
N ARG A 109 23.19 1.81 -6.47
CA ARG A 109 23.54 0.49 -5.92
C ARG A 109 24.40 0.53 -4.66
N THR A 110 25.43 1.38 -4.64
CA THR A 110 26.48 1.39 -3.61
C THR A 110 26.29 2.51 -2.58
N GLY A 111 25.29 3.37 -2.74
CA GLY A 111 24.95 4.42 -1.79
C GLY A 111 25.78 5.68 -1.96
N TRP A 112 26.04 6.38 -0.86
CA TRP A 112 26.77 7.65 -0.87
C TRP A 112 28.26 7.47 -1.09
N HIS A 113 28.82 8.32 -1.95
CA HIS A 113 30.24 8.45 -2.18
C HIS A 113 30.69 9.89 -1.96
N ASN A 114 31.95 10.05 -1.57
CA ASN A 114 32.63 11.33 -1.46
C ASN A 114 34.03 11.14 -2.04
N ASP A 115 34.13 11.31 -3.35
CA ASP A 115 35.33 11.01 -4.10
C ASP A 115 36.11 12.28 -4.41
N SER A 116 37.40 12.15 -4.68
CA SER A 116 38.14 13.26 -5.31
C SER A 116 37.57 13.55 -6.71
N LEU A 117 37.71 14.79 -7.18
CA LEU A 117 37.27 15.19 -8.51
C LEU A 117 37.88 14.29 -9.61
N ALA A 118 39.15 13.92 -9.46
CA ALA A 118 39.84 13.02 -10.39
C ALA A 118 39.24 11.60 -10.41
N GLN A 119 38.90 11.04 -9.23
CA GLN A 119 38.28 9.71 -9.12
C GLN A 119 36.85 9.68 -9.70
N PHE A 120 36.11 10.77 -9.55
CA PHE A 120 34.78 10.91 -10.15
C PHE A 120 34.88 11.10 -11.67
N ALA A 121 35.76 12.00 -12.13
CA ALA A 121 35.99 12.28 -13.55
C ALA A 121 36.40 11.05 -14.36
N ALA A 122 37.17 10.13 -13.77
CA ALA A 122 37.56 8.87 -14.40
C ALA A 122 36.36 7.99 -14.82
N ARG A 123 35.19 8.18 -14.18
CA ARG A 123 33.96 7.40 -14.41
C ARG A 123 32.81 8.22 -14.96
N TRP A 124 32.99 9.52 -15.16
CA TRP A 124 31.94 10.41 -15.62
C TRP A 124 32.34 11.07 -16.94
N PRO A 125 31.66 10.73 -18.06
CA PRO A 125 32.00 11.27 -19.38
C PRO A 125 31.59 12.75 -19.57
N GLY A 126 31.07 13.41 -18.53
CA GLY A 126 30.68 14.82 -18.58
C GLY A 126 29.21 15.07 -18.90
N ALA A 127 28.37 14.04 -18.93
CA ALA A 127 26.94 14.19 -19.20
C ALA A 127 26.16 14.41 -17.89
N ALA A 128 25.40 15.51 -17.80
CA ALA A 128 24.55 15.83 -16.66
C ALA A 128 23.17 16.29 -17.12
N LEU A 129 22.16 16.15 -16.26
CA LEU A 129 20.84 16.73 -16.40
C LEU A 129 20.53 17.52 -15.12
N LEU A 130 20.38 18.83 -15.29
CA LEU A 130 19.91 19.72 -14.23
C LEU A 130 18.38 19.77 -14.23
N VAL A 131 17.80 20.01 -13.06
CA VAL A 131 16.37 20.25 -12.90
C VAL A 131 16.17 21.54 -12.14
N ASP A 132 15.29 22.39 -12.64
CA ASP A 132 14.81 23.57 -11.93
C ASP A 132 13.30 23.40 -11.66
N PRO A 133 12.90 23.22 -10.39
CA PRO A 133 11.49 23.10 -10.05
C PRO A 133 10.73 24.43 -10.14
N GLY A 134 11.42 25.57 -10.29
CA GLY A 134 10.80 26.89 -10.29
C GLY A 134 9.97 27.11 -9.03
N ASP A 135 8.73 27.58 -9.21
CA ASP A 135 7.76 27.83 -8.14
C ASP A 135 6.91 26.60 -7.78
N VAL A 136 7.06 25.47 -8.49
CA VAL A 136 6.30 24.24 -8.24
C VAL A 136 7.11 23.34 -7.32
N HIS A 137 6.59 23.06 -6.13
CA HIS A 137 7.32 22.28 -5.12
C HIS A 137 6.78 20.87 -4.91
N GLU A 138 5.69 20.49 -5.58
CA GLU A 138 5.10 19.15 -5.45
C GLU A 138 4.37 18.70 -6.70
N GLU A 139 4.22 17.38 -6.88
CA GLU A 139 3.38 16.84 -7.94
C GLU A 139 1.88 17.13 -7.67
N PRO A 140 1.04 17.17 -8.71
CA PRO A 140 -0.41 17.28 -8.52
C PRO A 140 -0.95 16.19 -7.59
N ASP A 141 -1.79 16.59 -6.64
CA ASP A 141 -2.39 15.72 -5.61
C ASP A 141 -1.35 14.97 -4.75
N TYR A 142 -0.17 15.55 -4.50
CA TYR A 142 0.93 14.90 -3.76
C TYR A 142 0.48 14.29 -2.43
N ALA A 143 -0.27 15.03 -1.60
CA ALA A 143 -0.75 14.53 -0.31
C ALA A 143 -1.57 13.24 -0.46
N ARG A 144 -2.51 13.22 -1.41
CA ARG A 144 -3.35 12.05 -1.71
C ARG A 144 -2.54 10.88 -2.26
N LYS A 145 -1.63 11.13 -3.19
CA LYS A 145 -0.76 10.10 -3.76
C LYS A 145 0.19 9.52 -2.71
N ARG A 146 0.72 10.38 -1.83
CA ARG A 146 1.64 10.00 -0.75
C ARG A 146 0.95 9.11 0.28
N GLU A 147 -0.29 9.44 0.62
CA GLU A 147 -1.11 8.58 1.46
C GLU A 147 -1.35 7.22 0.79
N ALA A 148 -1.79 7.21 -0.47
CA ALA A 148 -2.03 5.98 -1.22
C ALA A 148 -0.77 5.09 -1.30
N GLU A 149 0.41 5.67 -1.54
CA GLU A 149 1.68 4.96 -1.52
C GLU A 149 1.99 4.39 -0.13
N THR A 150 1.69 5.13 0.93
CA THR A 150 1.91 4.69 2.32
C THR A 150 1.01 3.51 2.66
N VAL A 151 -0.29 3.60 2.33
CA VAL A 151 -1.26 2.52 2.53
C VAL A 151 -0.84 1.29 1.73
N ARG A 152 -0.50 1.45 0.44
CA ARG A 152 -0.03 0.34 -0.40
C ARG A 152 1.20 -0.33 0.20
N ARG A 153 2.21 0.44 0.64
CA ARG A 153 3.39 -0.13 1.30
C ARG A 153 3.04 -0.90 2.58
N ARG A 154 2.07 -0.42 3.37
CA ARG A 154 1.60 -1.14 4.57
C ARG A 154 0.94 -2.47 4.20
N LEU A 155 0.14 -2.47 3.14
CA LEU A 155 -0.52 -3.66 2.64
C LEU A 155 0.46 -4.66 1.99
N ASP A 156 1.48 -4.17 1.27
CA ASP A 156 2.48 -4.98 0.59
C ASP A 156 3.57 -5.54 1.54
N ALA A 157 4.00 -4.74 2.53
CA ALA A 157 5.11 -5.10 3.43
C ALA A 157 4.78 -6.28 4.34
N ALA A 158 3.50 -6.58 4.51
CA ALA A 158 3.04 -7.69 5.31
C ALA A 158 2.90 -8.95 4.44
N GLN A 159 4.03 -9.52 4.03
CA GLN A 159 4.12 -10.88 3.46
C GLN A 159 3.73 -11.98 4.48
N ARG A 160 3.16 -11.61 5.63
CA ARG A 160 2.53 -12.52 6.59
C ARG A 160 1.11 -12.77 6.11
N LYS A 161 0.89 -13.91 5.43
CA LYS A 161 -0.42 -14.24 4.86
C LYS A 161 -1.56 -14.21 5.89
N VAL A 162 -1.28 -14.68 7.11
CA VAL A 162 -2.26 -14.78 8.20
C VAL A 162 -1.58 -14.52 9.54
N GLU A 163 -2.10 -13.58 10.34
CA GLU A 163 -1.59 -13.20 11.65
C GLU A 163 -2.73 -13.03 12.66
N LEU A 164 -2.59 -13.61 13.85
CA LEU A 164 -3.53 -13.41 14.95
C LEU A 164 -2.93 -12.39 15.92
N VAL A 165 -3.63 -11.28 16.14
CA VAL A 165 -3.22 -10.18 17.01
C VAL A 165 -4.10 -10.19 18.27
N PRO A 166 -3.57 -10.61 19.43
CA PRO A 166 -4.33 -10.60 20.68
C PRO A 166 -4.70 -9.18 21.12
N GLY A 167 -5.88 -9.04 21.74
CA GLY A 167 -6.33 -7.78 22.32
C GLY A 167 -6.41 -6.63 21.29
N LEU A 168 -6.83 -6.93 20.06
CA LEU A 168 -7.08 -5.92 19.04
C LEU A 168 -8.24 -5.00 19.45
N LEU A 169 -9.28 -5.60 20.02
CA LEU A 169 -10.36 -4.96 20.76
C LEU A 169 -10.32 -5.38 22.24
N SER A 170 -10.74 -4.46 23.11
CA SER A 170 -10.97 -4.79 24.53
C SER A 170 -12.28 -5.57 24.70
N ALA A 171 -12.44 -6.26 25.84
CA ALA A 171 -13.68 -6.96 26.17
C ALA A 171 -14.91 -6.01 26.16
N ASP A 172 -14.76 -4.81 26.73
CA ASP A 172 -15.80 -3.77 26.76
C ASP A 172 -16.24 -3.32 25.35
N GLU A 173 -15.30 -3.25 24.41
CA GLU A 173 -15.65 -2.91 23.02
C GLU A 173 -16.30 -4.06 22.28
N CYS A 174 -15.91 -5.30 22.56
CA CYS A 174 -16.65 -6.46 22.07
C CYS A 174 -18.10 -6.41 22.53
N ASP A 175 -18.35 -6.15 23.83
CA ASP A 175 -19.70 -6.06 24.38
C ASP A 175 -20.49 -4.90 23.78
N TYR A 176 -19.86 -3.73 23.63
CA TYR A 176 -20.47 -2.57 22.98
C TYR A 176 -20.90 -2.86 21.54
N LEU A 177 -20.00 -3.44 20.74
CA LEU A 177 -20.28 -3.76 19.34
C LEU A 177 -21.36 -4.84 19.20
N LEU A 178 -21.39 -5.83 20.10
CA LEU A 178 -22.45 -6.83 20.16
C LEU A 178 -23.80 -6.20 20.51
N GLY A 179 -23.84 -5.32 21.52
CA GLY A 179 -25.05 -4.59 21.90
C GLY A 179 -25.58 -3.72 20.76
N LEU A 180 -24.67 -3.05 20.03
CA LEU A 180 -25.03 -2.25 18.87
C LEU A 180 -25.51 -3.13 17.70
N ALA A 181 -24.92 -4.30 17.48
CA ALA A 181 -25.28 -5.20 16.39
C ALA A 181 -26.57 -6.00 16.65
N ALA A 182 -26.90 -6.30 17.90
CA ALA A 182 -28.00 -7.19 18.30
C ALA A 182 -29.34 -6.91 17.59
N PRO A 183 -29.88 -5.68 17.55
CA PRO A 183 -31.16 -5.41 16.89
C PRO A 183 -31.09 -5.38 15.35
N ARG A 184 -29.89 -5.49 14.77
CA ARG A 184 -29.61 -5.30 13.34
C ARG A 184 -29.31 -6.61 12.60
N PHE A 185 -29.23 -7.73 13.29
CA PHE A 185 -28.93 -9.02 12.66
C PHE A 185 -30.07 -9.47 11.74
N ALA A 186 -29.73 -9.72 10.48
CA ALA A 186 -30.61 -10.35 9.49
C ALA A 186 -29.86 -11.49 8.77
N PRO A 187 -30.56 -12.45 8.13
CA PRO A 187 -29.91 -13.51 7.35
C PRO A 187 -28.91 -12.93 6.33
N SER A 188 -27.73 -13.54 6.22
CA SER A 188 -26.66 -13.00 5.36
C SER A 188 -27.00 -13.18 3.88
N ALA A 189 -27.02 -12.08 3.13
CA ALA A 189 -27.11 -12.07 1.68
C ALA A 189 -25.72 -12.27 1.03
N VAL A 190 -25.64 -13.07 -0.03
CA VAL A 190 -24.51 -13.03 -0.98
C VAL A 190 -25.03 -12.39 -2.27
N ILE A 191 -24.28 -11.42 -2.82
CA ILE A 191 -24.57 -10.83 -4.13
C ILE A 191 -24.02 -11.81 -5.17
N GLY A 192 -24.90 -12.54 -5.85
CA GLY A 192 -24.55 -13.28 -7.07
C GLY A 192 -24.74 -12.39 -8.30
N ALA A 193 -24.33 -12.87 -9.47
CA ALA A 193 -24.48 -12.19 -10.76
C ALA A 193 -25.94 -11.79 -11.08
N ASP A 194 -26.92 -12.42 -10.43
CA ASP A 194 -28.36 -12.26 -10.67
C ASP A 194 -29.09 -11.55 -9.51
N GLY A 195 -28.37 -11.02 -8.50
CA GLY A 195 -28.92 -10.36 -7.32
C GLY A 195 -28.70 -11.13 -5.99
N VAL A 196 -29.44 -10.73 -4.95
CA VAL A 196 -29.32 -11.26 -3.59
C VAL A 196 -29.91 -12.68 -3.52
N ARG A 197 -29.05 -13.70 -3.33
CA ARG A 197 -29.47 -15.07 -3.00
C ARG A 197 -28.88 -15.46 -1.64
N THR A 198 -29.71 -16.05 -0.77
CA THR A 198 -29.26 -16.86 0.36
C THR A 198 -28.68 -18.17 -0.20
N HIS A 199 -27.35 -18.25 -0.38
CA HIS A 199 -26.70 -19.46 -0.87
C HIS A 199 -26.55 -20.52 0.23
N ALA A 200 -26.70 -21.80 -0.11
CA ALA A 200 -26.46 -22.95 0.77
C ALA A 200 -25.06 -22.99 1.41
N GLY A 201 -24.09 -22.21 0.89
CA GLY A 201 -22.73 -22.11 1.41
C GLY A 201 -22.51 -21.08 2.53
N ARG A 202 -23.52 -20.28 2.90
CA ARG A 202 -23.43 -19.34 4.02
C ARG A 202 -24.75 -19.30 4.79
N THR A 203 -24.70 -19.71 6.05
CA THR A 203 -25.90 -19.82 6.91
C THR A 203 -25.91 -18.84 8.08
N SER A 204 -25.00 -17.86 8.08
CA SER A 204 -24.84 -16.85 9.14
C SER A 204 -25.89 -15.73 9.07
N HIS A 205 -25.97 -14.95 10.15
CA HIS A 205 -26.64 -13.63 10.17
C HIS A 205 -25.62 -12.49 10.14
N THR A 206 -25.98 -11.35 9.58
CA THR A 206 -25.11 -10.17 9.45
C THR A 206 -25.81 -8.92 9.97
N ALA A 207 -25.05 -8.06 10.67
CA ALA A 207 -25.42 -6.71 11.03
C ALA A 207 -24.34 -5.74 10.51
N LYS A 208 -24.74 -4.74 9.73
CA LYS A 208 -23.84 -3.69 9.24
C LYS A 208 -23.90 -2.49 10.17
N LEU A 209 -22.75 -2.07 10.68
CA LEU A 209 -22.56 -0.91 11.53
C LEU A 209 -21.88 0.17 10.70
N PHE A 210 -22.70 1.09 10.17
CA PHE A 210 -22.25 2.18 9.33
C PHE A 210 -21.73 3.35 10.16
N LEU A 211 -20.78 4.08 9.57
CA LEU A 211 -20.37 5.41 9.99
C LEU A 211 -20.96 6.44 9.00
N PRO A 212 -21.34 7.67 9.41
CA PRO A 212 -21.16 8.31 10.73
C PRO A 212 -22.42 8.29 11.63
N GLY A 213 -22.28 8.72 12.88
CA GLY A 213 -23.41 9.01 13.79
C GLY A 213 -23.35 8.36 15.17
N GLU A 214 -22.28 7.62 15.48
CA GLU A 214 -22.09 6.92 16.74
C GLU A 214 -20.64 7.17 17.23
N ALA A 215 -20.45 8.18 18.09
CA ALA A 215 -19.11 8.66 18.47
C ALA A 215 -18.19 7.55 19.05
N ARG A 216 -18.76 6.60 19.79
CA ARG A 216 -17.98 5.46 20.31
C ARG A 216 -17.58 4.48 19.22
N LEU A 217 -18.46 4.21 18.23
CA LEU A 217 -18.11 3.39 17.07
C LEU A 217 -17.02 4.05 16.23
N GLU A 218 -17.12 5.37 16.03
CA GLU A 218 -16.10 6.16 15.33
C GLU A 218 -14.73 6.05 16.03
N ALA A 219 -14.69 6.24 17.35
CA ALA A 219 -13.46 6.10 18.14
C ALA A 219 -12.85 4.69 18.05
N VAL A 220 -13.68 3.64 18.05
CA VAL A 220 -13.20 2.26 17.87
C VAL A 220 -12.61 2.06 16.48
N CYS A 221 -13.26 2.58 15.44
CA CYS A 221 -12.79 2.53 14.05
C CYS A 221 -11.46 3.26 13.87
N ASP A 222 -11.33 4.49 14.40
CA ASP A 222 -10.12 5.29 14.31
C ASP A 222 -8.94 4.60 15.01
N ARG A 223 -9.17 4.05 16.19
CA ARG A 223 -8.13 3.33 16.92
C ARG A 223 -7.73 2.06 16.20
N LEU A 224 -8.69 1.30 15.65
CA LEU A 224 -8.39 0.11 14.86
C LEU A 224 -7.54 0.47 13.64
N ALA A 225 -7.97 1.48 12.87
CA ALA A 225 -7.25 1.98 11.70
C ALA A 225 -5.82 2.44 12.05
N GLY A 226 -5.66 3.16 13.17
CA GLY A 226 -4.37 3.56 13.72
C GLY A 226 -3.45 2.37 14.04
N ARG A 227 -3.99 1.27 14.59
CA ARG A 227 -3.20 0.04 14.84
C ARG A 227 -2.83 -0.70 13.55
N LEU A 228 -3.65 -0.61 12.51
CA LEU A 228 -3.36 -1.15 11.18
C LEU A 228 -2.39 -0.26 10.39
N GLY A 229 -2.16 0.97 10.83
CA GLY A 229 -1.32 1.94 10.12
C GLY A 229 -1.93 2.44 8.81
N VAL A 230 -3.26 2.43 8.71
CA VAL A 230 -4.01 2.94 7.55
C VAL A 230 -5.01 4.02 8.00
N PRO A 231 -5.35 4.99 7.15
CA PRO A 231 -6.41 5.95 7.47
C PRO A 231 -7.78 5.26 7.53
N VAL A 232 -8.63 5.68 8.48
CA VAL A 232 -9.96 5.09 8.70
C VAL A 232 -10.85 5.14 7.45
N ARG A 233 -10.62 6.11 6.56
CA ARG A 233 -11.33 6.23 5.27
C ARG A 233 -11.08 5.07 4.30
N TYR A 234 -10.01 4.29 4.49
CA TYR A 234 -9.76 3.07 3.71
C TYR A 234 -10.50 1.85 4.28
N CYS A 235 -10.96 1.93 5.53
CA CYS A 235 -11.77 0.88 6.14
C CYS A 235 -13.23 1.00 5.70
N GLU A 236 -13.80 -0.13 5.29
CA GLU A 236 -15.25 -0.28 5.15
C GLU A 236 -15.96 -0.13 6.50
N TYR A 237 -17.30 -0.12 6.44
CA TYR A 237 -18.14 -0.27 7.61
C TYR A 237 -17.85 -1.58 8.35
N PHE A 238 -18.19 -1.60 9.63
CA PHE A 238 -18.06 -2.78 10.49
C PHE A 238 -19.18 -3.76 10.17
N GLN A 239 -18.83 -5.01 9.88
CA GLN A 239 -19.82 -6.05 9.61
C GLN A 239 -19.75 -7.14 10.68
N CYS A 240 -20.67 -7.07 11.65
CA CYS A 240 -20.83 -8.13 12.64
C CYS A 240 -21.53 -9.33 12.01
N VAL A 241 -21.05 -10.53 12.32
CA VAL A 241 -21.60 -11.81 11.86
C VAL A 241 -21.89 -12.72 13.04
N ARG A 242 -22.98 -13.48 12.95
CA ARG A 242 -23.44 -14.43 13.97
C ARG A 242 -23.60 -15.83 13.36
N TYR A 243 -23.07 -16.83 14.06
CA TYR A 243 -23.18 -18.24 13.74
C TYR A 243 -23.73 -19.01 14.96
N GLU A 244 -24.93 -19.56 14.83
CA GLU A 244 -25.51 -20.50 15.78
C GLU A 244 -24.95 -21.92 15.55
N ALA A 245 -25.22 -22.85 16.46
CA ALA A 245 -24.83 -24.25 16.29
C ALA A 245 -25.30 -24.81 14.92
N GLY A 246 -24.38 -25.47 14.22
CA GLY A 246 -24.55 -25.99 12.86
C GLY A 246 -24.32 -24.97 11.74
N GLN A 247 -24.27 -23.65 12.02
CA GLN A 247 -24.02 -22.64 10.99
C GLN A 247 -22.53 -22.55 10.63
N PHE A 248 -22.24 -22.22 9.38
CA PHE A 248 -20.90 -22.14 8.81
C PHE A 248 -20.83 -21.15 7.64
N TYR A 249 -19.62 -20.90 7.14
CA TYR A 249 -19.39 -20.21 5.88
C TYR A 249 -18.34 -21.00 5.07
N GLY A 250 -18.77 -21.55 3.94
CA GLY A 250 -17.91 -22.29 3.03
C GLY A 250 -16.73 -21.47 2.49
N GLU A 251 -15.79 -22.15 1.85
CA GLU A 251 -14.58 -21.54 1.31
C GLU A 251 -14.87 -20.41 0.33
N HIS A 252 -14.29 -19.23 0.57
CA HIS A 252 -14.46 -18.04 -0.26
C HIS A 252 -13.22 -17.13 -0.22
N LEU A 253 -13.25 -16.10 -1.06
CA LEU A 253 -12.38 -14.93 -0.98
C LEU A 253 -13.21 -13.72 -0.60
N ASP A 254 -12.61 -12.81 0.16
CA ASP A 254 -13.24 -11.53 0.52
C ASP A 254 -13.10 -10.47 -0.58
N THR A 255 -12.24 -10.71 -1.57
CA THR A 255 -12.09 -9.83 -2.74
C THR A 255 -13.39 -9.73 -3.52
N LEU A 256 -13.60 -8.56 -4.11
CA LEU A 256 -14.69 -8.31 -5.04
C LEU A 256 -14.41 -8.99 -6.39
N ASP A 257 -15.45 -9.53 -7.01
CA ASP A 257 -15.35 -10.21 -8.29
C ASP A 257 -15.39 -9.21 -9.46
N GLU A 258 -14.21 -8.82 -9.94
CA GLU A 258 -14.01 -7.96 -11.12
C GLU A 258 -14.53 -8.59 -12.43
N GLY A 259 -14.87 -9.88 -12.44
CA GLY A 259 -15.53 -10.54 -13.56
C GLY A 259 -17.02 -10.20 -13.68
N THR A 260 -17.61 -9.58 -12.65
CA THR A 260 -19.01 -9.13 -12.65
C THR A 260 -19.10 -7.62 -12.81
N PRO A 261 -20.11 -7.07 -13.53
CA PRO A 261 -20.26 -5.62 -13.64
C PRO A 261 -20.32 -4.89 -12.28
N PRO A 262 -21.09 -5.36 -11.27
CA PRO A 262 -21.12 -4.70 -9.96
C PRO A 262 -19.77 -4.73 -9.23
N GLY A 263 -19.02 -5.83 -9.33
CA GLY A 263 -17.71 -5.95 -8.70
C GLY A 263 -16.65 -5.08 -9.39
N ALA A 264 -16.64 -5.08 -10.72
CA ALA A 264 -15.77 -4.21 -11.52
C ALA A 264 -16.02 -2.72 -11.22
N ASP A 265 -17.29 -2.30 -11.18
CA ASP A 265 -17.67 -0.91 -10.88
C ASP A 265 -17.21 -0.47 -9.48
N GLU A 266 -17.40 -1.34 -8.47
CA GLU A 266 -17.00 -1.04 -7.09
C GLU A 266 -15.47 -0.98 -6.94
N VAL A 267 -14.74 -1.88 -7.61
CA VAL A 267 -13.26 -1.85 -7.65
C VAL A 267 -12.76 -0.61 -8.37
N ALA A 268 -13.38 -0.22 -9.48
CA ALA A 268 -13.02 1.00 -10.20
C ALA A 268 -13.20 2.25 -9.32
N ARG A 269 -14.27 2.32 -8.52
CA ARG A 269 -14.56 3.47 -7.66
C ARG A 269 -13.71 3.50 -6.38
N ARG A 270 -13.64 2.39 -5.65
CA ARG A 270 -13.12 2.33 -4.27
C ARG A 270 -11.95 1.37 -4.10
N GLY A 271 -11.44 0.83 -5.20
CA GLY A 271 -10.39 -0.16 -5.19
C GLY A 271 -10.84 -1.52 -4.67
N GLN A 272 -9.97 -2.49 -4.85
CA GLN A 272 -10.13 -3.84 -4.34
C GLN A 272 -9.91 -3.90 -2.81
N ARG A 273 -10.49 -4.89 -2.14
CA ARG A 273 -10.17 -5.23 -0.74
C ARG A 273 -8.79 -5.87 -0.66
N ALA A 274 -7.94 -5.34 0.21
CA ALA A 274 -6.55 -5.78 0.34
C ALA A 274 -6.24 -6.51 1.65
N LEU A 275 -7.01 -6.24 2.71
CA LEU A 275 -6.83 -6.83 4.03
C LEU A 275 -8.21 -7.09 4.64
N THR A 276 -8.36 -8.27 5.21
CA THR A 276 -9.45 -8.57 6.16
C THR A 276 -8.91 -8.56 7.57
N VAL A 277 -9.64 -7.89 8.46
CA VAL A 277 -9.48 -7.97 9.91
C VAL A 277 -10.74 -8.62 10.47
N LEU A 278 -10.64 -9.90 10.83
CA LEU A 278 -11.71 -10.66 11.47
C LEU A 278 -11.47 -10.67 12.98
N VAL A 279 -12.24 -9.88 13.74
CA VAL A 279 -12.14 -9.85 15.20
C VAL A 279 -13.17 -10.79 15.81
N TYR A 280 -12.75 -11.70 16.69
CA TYR A 280 -13.68 -12.56 17.42
C TYR A 280 -14.27 -11.78 18.61
N LEU A 281 -15.60 -11.69 18.69
CA LEU A 281 -16.27 -10.86 19.70
C LEU A 281 -16.62 -11.64 20.98
N ASN A 282 -16.57 -12.97 20.92
CA ASN A 282 -16.76 -13.86 22.06
C ASN A 282 -15.95 -15.16 21.86
N GLU A 283 -15.99 -16.04 22.87
CA GLU A 283 -15.25 -17.33 22.87
C GLU A 283 -15.96 -18.45 23.66
N ASP A 284 -17.21 -18.23 24.07
CA ASP A 284 -18.07 -19.18 24.77
C ASP A 284 -18.85 -20.09 23.80
N PHE A 285 -18.12 -20.80 22.94
CA PHE A 285 -18.67 -21.75 21.96
C PHE A 285 -17.64 -22.82 21.57
N GLU A 286 -18.10 -23.92 20.98
CA GLU A 286 -17.22 -24.99 20.46
C GLU A 286 -17.22 -25.02 18.92
N GLY A 287 -16.07 -25.36 18.32
CA GLY A 287 -15.86 -25.30 16.87
C GLY A 287 -15.71 -23.86 16.36
N GLY A 288 -16.17 -23.59 15.15
CA GLY A 288 -16.19 -22.24 14.60
C GLY A 288 -14.81 -21.67 14.23
N GLU A 289 -13.79 -22.49 14.01
CA GLU A 289 -12.46 -22.03 13.61
C GLU A 289 -12.48 -21.35 12.23
N THR A 290 -11.56 -20.41 12.01
CA THR A 290 -11.29 -19.91 10.65
C THR A 290 -10.23 -20.79 10.01
N HIS A 291 -10.55 -21.41 8.89
CA HIS A 291 -9.69 -22.35 8.19
C HIS A 291 -9.19 -21.77 6.86
N PHE A 292 -7.88 -21.82 6.62
CA PHE A 292 -7.20 -21.45 5.37
C PHE A 292 -6.67 -22.72 4.69
N PRO A 293 -7.40 -23.32 3.74
CA PRO A 293 -7.09 -24.65 3.22
C PRO A 293 -5.72 -24.72 2.52
N ARG A 294 -5.37 -23.68 1.75
CA ARG A 294 -4.10 -23.63 1.01
C ARG A 294 -2.88 -23.42 1.89
N LEU A 295 -3.08 -22.94 3.11
CA LEU A 295 -2.04 -22.73 4.10
C LEU A 295 -1.98 -23.85 5.14
N ASP A 296 -2.86 -24.85 5.03
CA ASP A 296 -3.08 -25.91 6.02
C ASP A 296 -3.15 -25.35 7.45
N ARG A 297 -3.91 -24.25 7.62
CA ARG A 297 -3.94 -23.49 8.87
C ARG A 297 -5.36 -23.30 9.38
N LYS A 298 -5.57 -23.61 10.65
CA LYS A 298 -6.79 -23.29 11.39
C LYS A 298 -6.48 -22.30 12.50
N VAL A 299 -7.38 -21.35 12.72
CA VAL A 299 -7.28 -20.34 13.76
C VAL A 299 -8.46 -20.47 14.70
N THR A 300 -8.16 -20.78 15.95
CA THR A 300 -9.14 -20.85 17.03
C THR A 300 -9.54 -19.43 17.47
N PRO A 301 -10.84 -19.13 17.56
CA PRO A 301 -11.33 -17.85 18.04
C PRO A 301 -10.85 -17.54 19.47
N GLN A 302 -10.45 -16.29 19.70
CA GLN A 302 -10.11 -15.75 21.02
C GLN A 302 -10.73 -14.37 21.13
N ARG A 303 -11.50 -14.11 22.17
CA ARG A 303 -12.26 -12.86 22.31
C ARG A 303 -11.31 -11.65 22.25
N GLY A 304 -11.68 -10.66 21.45
CA GLY A 304 -10.92 -9.44 21.22
C GLY A 304 -9.69 -9.61 20.32
N ALA A 305 -9.28 -10.84 19.99
CA ALA A 305 -8.20 -11.07 19.05
C ALA A 305 -8.66 -10.81 17.62
N GLY A 306 -7.83 -10.12 16.85
CA GLY A 306 -8.04 -9.86 15.42
C GLY A 306 -7.19 -10.79 14.56
N LEU A 307 -7.83 -11.53 13.69
CA LEU A 307 -7.19 -12.31 12.64
C LEU A 307 -7.04 -11.44 11.38
N LEU A 308 -5.80 -11.08 11.08
CA LEU A 308 -5.41 -10.26 9.93
C LEU A 308 -4.94 -11.17 8.80
N PHE A 309 -5.50 -11.03 7.61
CA PHE A 309 -5.03 -11.77 6.43
C PHE A 309 -5.17 -10.95 5.14
N TYR A 310 -4.11 -10.98 4.33
CA TYR A 310 -3.98 -10.19 3.12
C TYR A 310 -4.62 -10.89 1.95
N LEU A 311 -5.33 -10.13 1.13
CA LEU A 311 -6.21 -10.64 0.08
C LEU A 311 -5.57 -10.57 -1.31
N LEU A 312 -4.45 -9.86 -1.46
CA LEU A 312 -3.81 -9.59 -2.74
C LEU A 312 -2.37 -10.08 -2.77
N ASP A 313 -1.94 -10.57 -3.93
CA ASP A 313 -0.57 -10.96 -4.19
C ASP A 313 0.32 -9.74 -4.50
N ARG A 314 1.61 -10.00 -4.76
CA ARG A 314 2.59 -8.95 -5.11
C ARG A 314 2.26 -8.15 -6.37
N HIS A 315 1.31 -8.62 -7.18
CA HIS A 315 0.85 -7.98 -8.40
C HIS A 315 -0.51 -7.29 -8.21
N GLY A 316 -1.03 -7.24 -6.98
CA GLY A 316 -2.32 -6.65 -6.65
C GLY A 316 -3.51 -7.49 -7.12
N LYS A 317 -3.32 -8.78 -7.42
CA LYS A 317 -4.39 -9.70 -7.82
C LYS A 317 -4.87 -10.52 -6.64
N PRO A 318 -6.14 -10.99 -6.61
CA PRO A 318 -6.65 -11.85 -5.54
C PRO A 318 -5.71 -13.03 -5.26
N ASP A 319 -5.17 -13.11 -4.05
CA ASP A 319 -4.27 -14.18 -3.64
C ASP A 319 -5.09 -15.45 -3.35
N PRO A 320 -4.89 -16.55 -4.08
CA PRO A 320 -5.59 -17.80 -3.80
C PRO A 320 -5.34 -18.35 -2.40
N ASP A 321 -4.21 -18.02 -1.78
CA ASP A 321 -3.86 -18.50 -0.43
C ASP A 321 -4.64 -17.80 0.69
N ALA A 322 -5.32 -16.69 0.36
CA ALA A 322 -6.25 -16.01 1.25
C ALA A 322 -7.65 -16.65 1.30
N ARG A 323 -7.88 -17.73 0.53
CA ARG A 323 -9.12 -18.50 0.59
C ARG A 323 -9.31 -19.04 1.99
N HIS A 324 -10.50 -18.81 2.53
CA HIS A 324 -10.81 -19.18 3.90
C HIS A 324 -12.26 -19.59 4.07
N ALA A 325 -12.52 -20.32 5.15
CA ALA A 325 -13.84 -20.78 5.55
C ALA A 325 -14.04 -20.56 7.06
N GLY A 326 -15.28 -20.29 7.45
CA GLY A 326 -15.70 -20.42 8.84
C GLY A 326 -16.24 -21.83 9.06
N LEU A 327 -15.52 -22.64 9.83
CA LEU A 327 -15.94 -24.00 10.15
C LEU A 327 -17.23 -24.01 10.99
N PRO A 328 -17.99 -25.12 11.01
CA PRO A 328 -19.23 -25.21 11.78
C PRO A 328 -19.02 -24.91 13.26
N VAL A 329 -19.96 -24.18 13.85
CA VAL A 329 -20.10 -24.08 15.32
C VAL A 329 -20.80 -25.35 15.80
N PHE A 330 -20.27 -26.02 16.82
CA PHE A 330 -20.86 -27.25 17.36
C PHE A 330 -21.82 -26.97 18.52
N SER A 331 -21.47 -26.03 19.41
CA SER A 331 -22.30 -25.61 20.54
C SER A 331 -22.08 -24.13 20.84
N GLY A 332 -23.06 -23.47 21.47
CA GLY A 332 -23.02 -22.03 21.73
C GLY A 332 -23.35 -21.18 20.49
N THR A 333 -22.91 -19.92 20.49
CA THR A 333 -23.09 -18.99 19.37
C THR A 333 -21.83 -18.17 19.18
N LYS A 334 -21.26 -18.20 17.98
CA LYS A 334 -20.08 -17.41 17.62
C LYS A 334 -20.49 -16.05 17.06
N TYR A 335 -19.83 -15.01 17.52
CA TYR A 335 -19.88 -13.66 16.97
C TYR A 335 -18.50 -13.21 16.52
N ALA A 336 -18.45 -12.57 15.35
CA ALA A 336 -17.23 -11.95 14.85
C ALA A 336 -17.54 -10.64 14.14
N LEU A 337 -16.51 -9.81 13.97
CA LEU A 337 -16.55 -8.54 13.26
C LEU A 337 -15.60 -8.62 12.07
N ASN A 338 -16.12 -8.40 10.87
CA ASN A 338 -15.32 -8.15 9.69
C ASN A 338 -15.07 -6.66 9.50
N VAL A 339 -13.80 -6.31 9.27
CA VAL A 339 -13.38 -5.00 8.79
C VAL A 339 -12.51 -5.22 7.55
N TRP A 340 -12.95 -4.69 6.42
CA TRP A 340 -12.20 -4.75 5.17
C TRP A 340 -11.48 -3.45 4.91
N VAL A 341 -10.21 -3.53 4.54
CA VAL A 341 -9.41 -2.37 4.12
C VAL A 341 -9.29 -2.39 2.59
N ARG A 342 -9.65 -1.27 1.97
CA ARG A 342 -9.60 -1.05 0.53
C ARG A 342 -8.22 -0.58 0.08
N THR A 343 -7.95 -0.70 -1.23
CA THR A 343 -6.76 -0.13 -1.89
C THR A 343 -6.93 1.34 -2.25
N ARG A 344 -8.16 1.88 -2.21
CA ARG A 344 -8.48 3.31 -2.35
C ARG A 344 -9.43 3.73 -1.22
N PRO A 345 -9.59 5.02 -0.94
CA PRO A 345 -10.57 5.47 0.05
C PRO A 345 -11.96 4.91 -0.22
N PHE A 346 -12.55 4.27 0.79
CA PHE A 346 -13.92 3.77 0.77
C PHE A 346 -14.95 4.90 0.94
N ARG A 347 -14.54 5.95 1.65
CA ARG A 347 -15.29 7.19 1.91
C ARG A 347 -14.38 8.39 1.66
N GLU A 348 -14.99 9.49 1.25
CA GLU A 348 -14.30 10.79 1.18
C GLU A 348 -14.19 11.38 2.59
N GLU A 349 -13.35 12.42 2.74
CA GLU A 349 -13.15 13.13 4.02
C GLU A 349 -14.41 13.86 4.50
#